data_AF-A0A483K567-F1
#
_entry.id   AF-A0A483K567-F1
#
_cell.length_a   1.000
_cell.length_b   1.000
_cell.length_c   1.000
_cell.angle_alpha   90.00
_cell.angle_beta   90.00
_cell.angle_gamma   90.00
#
_symmetry.space_group_name_H-M   'P 1'
#
loop_
_entity.id
_entity.type
_entity.pdbx_description
1 polymer ?
#
loop_
_entity_poly.entity_id
_entity_poly.type
_entity_poly.pdbx_seq_one_letter_code
_entity_poly.pdbx_strand_id
1 'polypeptide(L)'
;MKKINCYAVFEGGGIKGVAFAGALQKAEEAGLNFIGYAGASAGAIIAFLAALGYSGYDIYKIINKVDFKSLLNEPTPDELKNLNSILKKAKEIGWFNEKWWGCKKILHAIKLKNHLEKSHNGLLPNAIKRLITNNGLYNKDNLIDILANFAREKITITQLPKLYSPNGANLSFKDFYEITYIDLNII
;
A
#
# COMPACT_ATOMS: atom_id res chain seq x y z
N MET A 1 -20.41 -7.03 32.91
CA MET A 1 -20.05 -5.64 32.55
C MET A 1 -20.58 -5.35 31.15
N LYS A 2 -21.15 -4.17 30.91
CA LYS A 2 -21.70 -3.77 29.60
C LYS A 2 -20.53 -3.51 28.66
N LYS A 3 -20.33 -4.35 27.63
CA LYS A 3 -19.31 -4.13 26.60
C LYS A 3 -19.68 -2.88 25.80
N ILE A 4 -18.74 -1.95 25.68
CA ILE A 4 -18.91 -0.74 24.88
C ILE A 4 -18.48 -1.08 23.46
N ASN A 5 -19.40 -0.94 22.51
CA ASN A 5 -19.11 -1.11 21.09
C ASN A 5 -18.42 0.14 20.56
N CYS A 6 -17.30 -0.02 19.87
CA CYS A 6 -16.54 1.08 19.30
C CYS A 6 -15.88 0.72 17.98
N TYR A 7 -15.45 1.75 17.26
CA TYR A 7 -14.61 1.63 16.06
C TYR A 7 -13.17 1.97 16.42
N ALA A 8 -12.21 1.22 15.87
CA ALA A 8 -10.79 1.56 15.93
C ALA A 8 -10.37 2.19 14.61
N VAL A 9 -9.86 3.42 14.65
CA VAL A 9 -9.43 4.17 13.47
C VAL A 9 -7.95 4.49 13.58
N PHE A 10 -7.16 4.02 12.61
CA PHE A 10 -5.70 4.13 12.62
C PHE A 10 -5.21 5.07 11.51
N GLU A 11 -4.65 6.22 11.90
CA GLU A 11 -4.08 7.18 10.97
C GLU A 11 -2.81 6.62 10.27
N GLY A 12 -2.49 7.18 9.10
CA GLY A 12 -1.20 6.94 8.46
C GLY A 12 -0.06 7.65 9.19
N GLY A 13 1.04 6.95 9.45
CA GLY A 13 2.22 7.51 10.14
C GLY A 13 3.55 6.78 9.89
N GLY A 14 3.58 5.89 8.89
CA GLY A 14 4.73 5.02 8.60
C GLY A 14 4.99 3.99 9.71
N ILE A 15 6.27 3.70 9.99
CA ILE A 15 6.69 2.66 10.95
C ILE A 15 6.20 2.91 12.39
N LYS A 16 5.80 4.15 12.72
CA LYS A 16 5.16 4.49 14.00
C LYS A 16 3.85 3.74 14.23
N GLY A 17 3.26 3.15 13.17
CA GLY A 17 2.09 2.29 13.25
C GLY A 17 2.26 1.05 14.14
N VAL A 18 3.49 0.65 14.49
CA VAL A 18 3.74 -0.39 15.52
C VAL A 18 3.10 -0.03 16.86
N ALA A 19 3.07 1.26 17.23
CA ALA A 19 2.45 1.71 18.47
C ALA A 19 0.95 1.37 18.53
N PHE A 20 0.27 1.28 17.38
CA PHE A 20 -1.14 0.89 17.32
C PHE A 20 -1.38 -0.54 17.78
N ALA A 21 -0.42 -1.45 17.61
CA ALA A 21 -0.52 -2.81 18.13
C ALA A 21 -0.62 -2.83 19.67
N GLY A 22 0.20 -1.99 20.33
CA GLY A 22 0.15 -1.83 21.79
C GLY A 22 -1.12 -1.11 22.26
N ALA A 23 -1.56 -0.09 21.54
CA ALA A 23 -2.81 0.61 21.84
C ALA A 23 -4.04 -0.31 21.72
N LEU A 24 -4.09 -1.11 20.66
CA LEU A 24 -5.14 -2.11 20.43
C LEU A 24 -5.16 -3.14 21.56
N GLN A 25 -3.99 -3.70 21.92
CA GLN A 25 -3.87 -4.66 23.02
C GLN A 25 -4.42 -4.11 24.34
N LYS A 26 -4.06 -2.86 24.69
CA LYS A 26 -4.56 -2.23 25.93
C LYS A 26 -6.05 -1.90 25.88
N ALA A 27 -6.57 -1.54 24.71
CA ALA A 27 -8.00 -1.32 24.52
C ALA A 27 -8.81 -2.63 24.68
N GLU A 28 -8.31 -3.73 24.13
CA GLU A 28 -8.90 -5.06 24.28
C GLU A 28 -8.91 -5.51 25.75
N GLU A 29 -7.78 -5.34 26.46
CA GLU A 29 -7.65 -5.63 27.90
C GLU A 29 -8.59 -4.78 28.77
N ALA A 30 -8.88 -3.55 28.35
CA ALA A 30 -9.84 -2.66 29.02
C ALA A 30 -11.31 -3.06 28.77
N GLY A 31 -11.57 -4.10 27.98
CA GLY A 31 -12.90 -4.63 27.72
C GLY A 31 -13.68 -3.91 26.62
N LEU A 32 -12.99 -3.15 25.77
CA LEU A 32 -13.60 -2.54 24.57
C LEU A 32 -13.94 -3.62 23.54
N ASN A 33 -15.12 -3.49 22.94
CA ASN A 33 -15.59 -4.41 21.91
C ASN A 33 -15.58 -3.71 20.55
N PHE A 34 -14.57 -4.01 19.73
CA PHE A 34 -14.46 -3.41 18.41
C PHE A 34 -15.42 -4.08 17.43
N ILE A 35 -16.34 -3.28 16.88
CA ILE A 35 -17.30 -3.71 15.85
C ILE A 35 -16.86 -3.30 14.45
N GLY A 36 -15.77 -2.54 14.35
CA GLY A 36 -15.20 -2.15 13.08
C GLY A 36 -13.85 -1.48 13.20
N TYR A 37 -13.12 -1.50 12.08
CA TYR A 37 -11.77 -1.01 11.96
C TYR A 37 -11.64 -0.13 10.72
N ALA A 38 -10.86 0.93 10.82
CA ALA A 38 -10.48 1.73 9.66
C ALA A 38 -9.03 2.15 9.71
N GLY A 39 -8.40 2.36 8.56
CA GLY A 39 -7.06 2.92 8.56
C GLY A 39 -6.53 3.36 7.21
N ALA A 40 -5.49 4.20 7.25
CA ALA A 40 -4.82 4.75 6.08
C ALA A 40 -3.34 4.36 6.04
N SER A 41 -2.79 4.04 4.87
CA SER A 41 -1.37 3.69 4.70
C SER A 41 -0.91 2.58 5.67
N ALA A 42 0.07 2.82 6.55
CA ALA A 42 0.49 1.86 7.57
C ALA A 42 -0.65 1.48 8.55
N GLY A 43 -1.55 2.41 8.85
CA GLY A 43 -2.73 2.14 9.67
C GLY A 43 -3.72 1.18 9.01
N ALA A 44 -3.78 1.14 7.67
CA ALA A 44 -4.61 0.20 6.94
C ALA A 44 -4.18 -1.25 7.15
N ILE A 45 -2.86 -1.50 7.26
CA ILE A 45 -2.32 -2.84 7.54
C ILE A 45 -2.75 -3.29 8.94
N ILE A 46 -2.68 -2.39 9.93
CA ILE A 46 -3.14 -2.68 11.30
C ILE A 46 -4.64 -2.95 11.33
N ALA A 47 -5.44 -2.09 10.68
CA ALA A 47 -6.89 -2.23 10.59
C ALA A 47 -7.29 -3.57 9.97
N PHE A 48 -6.63 -3.95 8.87
CA PHE A 48 -6.87 -5.21 8.17
C PHE A 48 -6.59 -6.43 9.05
N LEU A 49 -5.42 -6.48 9.71
CA LEU A 49 -5.07 -7.59 10.59
C LEU A 49 -6.01 -7.65 11.82
N ALA A 50 -6.34 -6.51 12.41
CA ALA A 50 -7.27 -6.47 13.54
C ALA A 50 -8.68 -6.94 13.15
N ALA A 51 -9.17 -6.55 11.97
CA ALA A 51 -10.46 -7.00 11.44
C ALA A 51 -10.51 -8.52 11.18
N LEU A 52 -9.37 -9.14 10.83
CA LEU A 52 -9.24 -10.59 10.72
C LEU A 52 -9.19 -11.33 12.08
N GLY A 53 -9.23 -10.60 13.20
CA GLY A 53 -9.17 -11.18 14.54
C GLY A 53 -7.75 -11.52 15.02
N TYR A 54 -6.74 -10.80 14.53
CA TYR A 54 -5.43 -10.80 15.18
C TYR A 54 -5.45 -9.82 16.37
N SER A 55 -5.02 -10.29 17.55
CA SER A 55 -4.89 -9.43 18.72
C SER A 55 -3.79 -8.37 18.54
N GLY A 56 -3.80 -7.33 19.36
CA GLY A 56 -2.70 -6.36 19.39
C GLY A 56 -1.33 -7.03 19.56
N TYR A 57 -1.24 -8.07 20.39
CA TYR A 57 -0.01 -8.86 20.56
C TYR A 57 0.38 -9.67 19.31
N ASP A 58 -0.58 -10.25 18.59
CA ASP A 58 -0.28 -10.97 17.35
C ASP A 58 0.23 -10.04 16.27
N ILE A 59 -0.41 -8.88 16.12
CA ILE A 59 0.01 -7.83 15.18
C ILE A 59 1.42 -7.36 15.52
N TYR A 60 1.74 -7.14 16.80
CA TYR A 60 3.09 -6.79 17.23
C TYR A 60 4.13 -7.86 16.82
N LYS A 61 3.83 -9.15 17.00
CA LYS A 61 4.72 -10.24 16.57
C LYS A 61 4.89 -10.28 15.05
N ILE A 62 3.81 -10.10 14.30
CA ILE A 62 3.85 -10.04 12.83
C ILE A 62 4.77 -8.90 12.41
N ILE A 63 4.57 -7.70 12.97
CA ILE A 63 5.34 -6.54 12.53
C ILE A 63 6.82 -6.62 12.89
N ASN A 64 7.17 -7.21 14.03
CA ASN A 64 8.58 -7.39 14.37
C ASN A 64 9.28 -8.47 13.53
N LYS A 65 8.54 -9.42 12.95
CA LYS A 65 9.09 -10.46 12.09
C LYS A 65 9.17 -10.05 10.64
N VAL A 66 8.22 -9.23 10.20
CA VAL A 66 8.12 -8.78 8.81
C VAL A 66 8.96 -7.52 8.66
N ASP A 67 10.04 -7.62 7.89
CA ASP A 67 10.78 -6.44 7.47
C ASP A 67 9.98 -5.65 6.43
N PHE A 68 9.10 -4.76 6.88
CA PHE A 68 8.30 -3.91 6.00
C PHE A 68 9.14 -3.05 5.06
N LYS A 69 10.42 -2.82 5.38
CA LYS A 69 11.32 -2.08 4.50
C LYS A 69 11.69 -2.92 3.27
N SER A 70 11.91 -4.22 3.43
CA SER A 70 12.14 -5.15 2.30
C SER A 70 10.87 -5.50 1.52
N LEU A 71 9.68 -5.23 2.06
CA LEU A 71 8.42 -5.39 1.31
C LEU A 71 8.22 -4.34 0.21
N LEU A 72 8.86 -3.18 0.38
CA LEU A 72 8.96 -2.17 -0.66
C LEU A 72 10.17 -2.52 -1.51
N ASN A 73 9.96 -3.17 -2.66
CA ASN A 73 11.05 -3.37 -3.61
C ASN A 73 11.52 -1.99 -4.08
N GLU A 74 12.67 -1.55 -3.54
CA GLU A 74 13.27 -0.27 -3.90
C GLU A 74 13.59 -0.28 -5.39
N PRO A 75 13.33 0.81 -6.13
CA PRO A 75 13.86 0.97 -7.47
C PRO A 75 15.38 0.81 -7.40
N THR A 76 15.98 0.14 -8.38
CA THR A 76 17.43 -0.09 -8.31
C THR A 76 18.17 1.26 -8.24
N PRO A 77 19.37 1.33 -7.65
CA PRO A 77 20.15 2.57 -7.59
C PRO A 77 20.32 3.23 -8.97
N ASP A 78 20.43 2.42 -10.02
CA ASP A 78 20.47 2.87 -11.40
C ASP A 78 19.13 3.49 -11.84
N GLU A 79 17.99 2.89 -11.52
CA GLU A 79 16.68 3.48 -11.81
C GLU A 79 16.47 4.84 -11.13
N LEU A 80 16.87 4.97 -9.86
CA LEU A 80 16.80 6.24 -9.12
C LEU A 80 17.73 7.30 -9.72
N LYS A 81 18.97 6.93 -10.06
CA LYS A 81 19.93 7.80 -10.71
C LYS A 81 19.41 8.29 -12.06
N ASN A 82 18.76 7.41 -12.81
CA ASN A 82 18.18 7.73 -14.12
C ASN A 82 16.95 8.64 -13.97
N LEU A 83 16.08 8.40 -12.99
CA LEU A 83 14.95 9.30 -12.71
C LEU A 83 15.45 10.71 -12.35
N ASN A 84 16.46 10.79 -11.49
CA ASN A 84 17.04 12.06 -11.05
C ASN A 84 17.73 12.82 -12.18
N SER A 85 18.45 12.13 -13.08
CA SER A 85 19.07 12.78 -14.25
C SER A 85 18.01 13.38 -15.18
N ILE A 86 16.88 12.70 -15.34
CA ILE A 86 15.76 13.14 -16.16
C ILE A 86 15.02 14.31 -15.51
N LEU A 87 14.73 14.25 -14.21
CA LEU A 87 14.10 15.35 -13.50
C LEU A 87 14.98 16.60 -13.53
N LYS A 88 16.30 16.44 -13.36
CA LYS A 88 17.26 17.53 -13.49
C LYS A 88 17.23 18.12 -14.91
N LYS A 89 17.24 17.28 -15.95
CA LYS A 89 17.14 17.75 -17.33
C LYS A 89 15.81 18.41 -17.64
N ALA A 90 14.70 17.83 -17.18
CA ALA A 90 13.35 18.37 -17.29
C ALA A 90 13.28 19.77 -16.65
N LYS A 91 13.90 19.95 -15.47
CA LYS A 91 14.04 21.25 -14.82
C LYS A 91 14.90 22.22 -15.65
N GLU A 92 16.05 21.79 -16.16
CA GLU A 92 16.94 22.60 -17.02
C GLU A 92 16.24 23.08 -18.30
N ILE A 93 15.41 22.24 -18.92
CA ILE A 93 14.64 22.61 -20.12
C ILE A 93 13.36 23.38 -19.78
N GLY A 94 13.10 23.68 -18.50
CA GLY A 94 11.93 24.44 -18.05
C GLY A 94 10.61 23.69 -18.08
N TRP A 95 10.61 22.35 -18.08
CA TRP A 95 9.42 21.48 -18.19
C TRP A 95 8.34 21.74 -17.15
N PHE A 96 8.74 22.13 -15.94
CA PHE A 96 7.82 22.40 -14.84
C PHE A 96 7.34 23.86 -14.77
N ASN A 97 7.73 24.72 -15.71
CA ASN A 97 7.25 26.11 -15.76
C ASN A 97 5.92 26.23 -16.53
N GLU A 98 4.93 26.83 -15.87
CA GLU A 98 3.48 26.66 -16.16
C GLU A 98 2.89 27.34 -17.43
N LYS A 99 3.66 27.81 -18.41
CA LYS A 99 3.04 28.49 -19.58
C LYS A 99 3.59 28.06 -20.92
N TRP A 100 3.21 26.86 -21.36
CA TRP A 100 3.59 26.31 -22.66
C TRP A 100 2.38 26.16 -23.59
N TRP A 101 2.30 27.00 -24.61
CA TRP A 101 1.29 26.93 -25.67
C TRP A 101 1.93 26.47 -27.00
N GLY A 102 1.21 25.64 -27.76
CA GLY A 102 1.55 25.26 -29.14
C GLY A 102 2.86 24.47 -29.30
N CYS A 103 3.60 24.75 -30.38
CA CYS A 103 4.78 24.00 -30.83
C CYS A 103 5.95 23.99 -29.84
N LYS A 104 6.00 24.92 -28.86
CA LYS A 104 7.03 24.91 -27.81
C LYS A 104 6.96 23.63 -26.97
N LYS A 105 5.76 23.17 -26.59
CA LYS A 105 5.59 21.92 -25.82
C LYS A 105 6.14 20.71 -26.58
N ILE A 106 5.92 20.67 -27.89
CA ILE A 106 6.42 19.62 -28.79
C ILE A 106 7.96 19.68 -28.90
N LEU A 107 8.54 20.87 -29.07
CA LEU A 107 10.00 21.05 -29.14
C LEU A 107 10.70 20.63 -27.84
N HIS A 108 10.14 20.98 -26.68
CA HIS A 108 10.67 20.56 -25.39
C HIS A 108 10.52 19.05 -25.18
N ALA A 109 9.41 18.44 -25.61
CA ALA A 109 9.23 16.99 -25.58
C ALA A 109 10.23 16.26 -26.50
N ILE A 110 10.53 16.80 -27.68
CA ILE A 110 11.56 16.26 -28.58
C ILE A 110 12.96 16.38 -27.96
N LYS A 111 13.30 17.54 -27.37
CA LYS A 111 14.58 17.73 -26.68
C LYS A 111 14.76 16.76 -25.51
N LEU A 112 13.68 16.53 -24.75
CA LEU A 112 13.68 15.55 -23.67
C LEU A 112 13.86 14.14 -24.24
N LYS A 113 13.05 13.74 -25.23
CA LYS A 113 13.12 12.43 -25.89
C LYS A 113 14.51 12.10 -26.45
N ASN A 114 15.15 13.04 -27.15
CA ASN A 114 16.50 12.86 -27.69
C ASN A 114 17.56 12.69 -26.60
N HIS A 115 17.36 13.31 -25.43
CA HIS A 115 18.23 13.10 -24.27
C HIS A 115 17.96 11.73 -23.61
N LEU A 116 16.69 11.31 -23.54
CA LEU A 116 16.31 10.00 -23.02
C LEU A 116 16.88 8.85 -23.86
N GLU A 117 16.80 8.95 -25.20
CA GLU A 117 17.32 7.93 -26.13
C GLU A 117 18.85 7.81 -26.08
N LYS A 118 19.57 8.89 -25.79
CA LYS A 118 21.04 8.85 -25.59
C LYS A 118 21.46 8.34 -24.22
N SER A 119 20.59 8.41 -23.22
CA SER A 119 20.96 8.15 -21.83
C SER A 119 20.75 6.71 -21.39
N HIS A 120 19.72 5.96 -21.84
CA HIS A 120 19.44 4.64 -21.24
C HIS A 120 18.82 3.57 -22.15
N ASN A 121 19.48 2.41 -22.21
CA ASN A 121 18.94 1.12 -22.67
C ASN A 121 17.90 0.59 -21.67
N GLY A 122 16.60 0.66 -22.00
CA GLY A 122 15.56 -0.24 -21.49
C GLY A 122 15.06 -0.10 -20.04
N LEU A 123 15.76 0.59 -19.12
CA LEU A 123 15.33 0.72 -17.71
C LEU A 123 14.24 1.79 -17.50
N LEU A 124 14.25 2.83 -18.33
CA LEU A 124 13.33 3.96 -18.20
C LEU A 124 11.85 3.65 -18.54
N PRO A 125 11.55 2.89 -19.62
CA PRO A 125 10.18 2.48 -19.92
C PRO A 125 9.55 1.72 -18.77
N ASN A 126 10.31 0.88 -18.06
CA ASN A 126 9.79 0.08 -16.95
C ASN A 126 9.48 0.94 -15.72
N ALA A 127 10.35 1.87 -15.32
CA ALA A 127 10.09 2.75 -14.19
C ALA A 127 8.91 3.71 -14.43
N ILE A 128 8.79 4.28 -15.64
CA ILE A 128 7.65 5.13 -16.03
C ILE A 128 6.38 4.29 -16.14
N LYS A 129 6.46 3.09 -16.73
CA LYS A 129 5.34 2.14 -16.76
C LYS A 129 4.87 1.84 -15.34
N ARG A 130 5.76 1.50 -14.41
CA ARG A 130 5.40 1.25 -12.99
C ARG A 130 4.78 2.47 -12.32
N LEU A 131 5.30 3.67 -12.53
CA LEU A 131 4.70 4.90 -12.01
C LEU A 131 3.24 5.07 -12.46
N ILE A 132 2.97 4.77 -13.73
CA ILE A 132 1.65 4.92 -14.36
C ILE A 132 0.73 3.74 -14.00
N THR A 133 1.23 2.50 -13.98
CA THR A 133 0.42 1.30 -13.78
C THR A 133 0.24 0.91 -12.31
N ASN A 134 1.22 1.21 -11.45
CA ASN A 134 1.23 0.78 -10.04
C ASN A 134 0.98 1.92 -9.05
N ASN A 135 0.59 3.11 -9.51
CA ASN A 135 0.46 4.34 -8.70
C ASN A 135 1.67 4.56 -7.77
N GLY A 136 2.87 4.25 -8.25
CA GLY A 136 4.08 4.29 -7.44
C GLY A 136 5.29 3.60 -8.09
N LEU A 137 6.47 3.94 -7.59
CA LEU A 137 7.75 3.38 -8.06
C LEU A 137 8.07 2.00 -7.46
N TYR A 138 7.53 1.73 -6.27
CA TYR A 138 7.78 0.51 -5.50
C TYR A 138 6.84 -0.61 -5.91
N ASN A 139 7.38 -1.83 -6.07
CA ASN A 139 6.54 -3.02 -6.24
C ASN A 139 5.95 -3.43 -4.86
N LYS A 140 4.63 -3.70 -4.82
CA LYS A 140 3.83 -4.06 -3.64
C LYS A 140 3.38 -5.52 -3.62
N ASP A 141 3.72 -6.33 -4.64
CA ASP A 141 3.23 -7.71 -4.79
C ASP A 141 3.57 -8.57 -3.55
N ASN A 142 4.79 -8.42 -3.01
CA ASN A 142 5.23 -9.10 -1.79
C ASN A 142 4.34 -8.77 -0.58
N LEU A 143 3.87 -7.53 -0.45
CA LEU A 143 2.97 -7.13 0.63
C LEU A 143 1.59 -7.75 0.45
N ILE A 144 1.06 -7.78 -0.77
CA ILE A 144 -0.25 -8.38 -1.08
C ILE A 144 -0.24 -9.87 -0.73
N ASP A 145 0.80 -10.60 -1.14
CA ASP A 145 0.91 -12.04 -0.89
C ASP A 145 0.99 -12.35 0.62
N ILE A 146 1.77 -11.57 1.37
CA ILE A 146 1.88 -11.72 2.82
C ILE A 146 0.54 -11.47 3.51
N LEU A 147 -0.15 -10.38 3.16
CA LEU A 147 -1.46 -10.06 3.74
C LEU A 147 -2.52 -11.10 3.36
N ALA A 148 -2.48 -11.63 2.12
CA ALA A 148 -3.35 -12.71 1.69
C ALA A 148 -3.10 -14.00 2.48
N ASN A 149 -1.84 -14.32 2.81
CA ASN A 149 -1.52 -15.47 3.65
C ASN A 149 -2.08 -15.31 5.06
N PHE A 150 -1.93 -14.15 5.70
CA PHE A 150 -2.55 -13.88 7.00
C PHE A 150 -4.08 -13.97 6.95
N ALA A 151 -4.71 -13.48 5.88
CA ALA A 151 -6.15 -13.63 5.72
C ALA A 151 -6.59 -15.11 5.64
N ARG A 152 -5.84 -15.95 4.91
CA ARG A 152 -6.14 -17.39 4.79
C ARG A 152 -5.97 -18.16 6.09
N GLU A 153 -5.10 -17.71 7.00
CA GLU A 153 -4.95 -18.33 8.33
C GLU A 153 -6.18 -18.13 9.23
N LYS A 154 -6.90 -17.02 9.05
CA LYS A 154 -8.05 -16.62 9.89
C LYS A 154 -9.39 -16.89 9.26
N ILE A 155 -9.50 -16.72 7.94
CA ILE A 155 -10.72 -16.98 7.18
C ILE A 155 -10.60 -18.35 6.52
N THR A 156 -11.30 -19.35 7.06
CA THR A 156 -11.33 -20.69 6.46
C THR A 156 -12.05 -20.66 5.12
N ILE A 157 -11.40 -21.16 4.06
CA ILE A 157 -11.87 -21.18 2.67
C ILE A 157 -13.29 -21.79 2.50
N THR A 158 -13.72 -22.65 3.43
CA THR A 158 -15.07 -23.25 3.43
C THR A 158 -16.21 -22.25 3.63
N GLN A 159 -15.95 -21.06 4.18
CA GLN A 159 -16.94 -19.98 4.29
C GLN A 159 -17.04 -19.14 3.00
N LEU A 160 -16.24 -19.45 1.97
CA LEU A 160 -16.06 -18.60 0.78
C LEU A 160 -16.32 -19.33 -0.55
N PRO A 161 -17.58 -19.74 -0.83
CA PRO A 161 -17.92 -20.42 -2.09
C PRO A 161 -17.92 -19.51 -3.33
N LYS A 162 -17.67 -18.19 -3.22
CA LYS A 162 -17.77 -17.22 -4.34
C LYS A 162 -16.47 -16.51 -4.75
N LEU A 163 -15.32 -16.82 -4.15
CA LEU A 163 -14.08 -16.05 -4.36
C LEU A 163 -13.10 -16.64 -5.38
N TYR A 164 -13.42 -17.77 -6.02
CA TYR A 164 -12.52 -18.36 -7.01
C TYR A 164 -12.56 -17.60 -8.34
N SER A 165 -11.56 -16.76 -8.55
CA SER A 165 -11.11 -16.34 -9.87
C SER A 165 -9.70 -16.89 -10.11
N PRO A 166 -9.39 -17.41 -11.32
CA PRO A 166 -8.08 -17.98 -11.65
C PRO A 166 -6.90 -17.00 -11.50
N ASN A 167 -7.15 -15.71 -11.25
CA ASN A 167 -6.16 -14.65 -11.08
C ASN A 167 -6.02 -14.12 -9.63
N GLY A 168 -6.58 -14.83 -8.64
CA GLY A 168 -6.54 -14.44 -7.22
C GLY A 168 -7.93 -14.18 -6.63
N ALA A 169 -8.06 -14.38 -5.32
CA ALA A 169 -9.31 -14.20 -4.58
C ALA A 169 -9.45 -12.74 -4.10
N ASN A 170 -10.38 -11.99 -4.68
CA ASN A 170 -10.72 -10.63 -4.27
C ASN A 170 -12.01 -10.63 -3.45
N LEU A 171 -11.96 -10.18 -2.20
CA LEU A 171 -13.11 -10.07 -1.30
C LEU A 171 -13.53 -8.60 -1.16
N SER A 172 -14.80 -8.28 -1.42
CA SER A 172 -15.30 -6.92 -1.20
C SER A 172 -15.50 -6.63 0.29
N PHE A 173 -15.45 -5.37 0.72
CA PHE A 173 -15.73 -4.99 2.11
C PHE A 173 -17.13 -5.42 2.56
N LYS A 174 -18.10 -5.38 1.64
CA LYS A 174 -19.46 -5.87 1.91
C LYS A 174 -19.46 -7.36 2.21
N ASP A 175 -18.84 -8.16 1.35
CA ASP A 175 -18.78 -9.62 1.56
C ASP A 175 -18.01 -9.95 2.85
N PHE A 176 -16.93 -9.22 3.13
CA PHE A 176 -16.18 -9.35 4.38
C PHE A 176 -17.06 -9.10 5.61
N TYR A 177 -17.86 -8.03 5.60
CA TYR A 177 -18.80 -7.74 6.69
C TYR A 177 -19.88 -8.82 6.82
N GLU A 178 -20.45 -9.31 5.71
CA GLU A 178 -21.48 -10.36 5.75
C GLU A 178 -20.96 -11.67 6.37
N ILE A 179 -19.66 -11.94 6.25
CA ILE A 179 -19.01 -13.14 6.81
C ILE A 179 -18.61 -12.94 8.28
N THR A 180 -18.00 -11.80 8.58
CA THR A 180 -17.32 -11.57 9.86
C THR A 180 -18.17 -10.79 10.86
N TYR A 181 -19.18 -10.05 10.38
CA TYR A 181 -19.91 -9.02 11.12
C TYR A 181 -19.00 -7.92 11.69
N ILE A 182 -17.82 -7.72 11.08
CA ILE A 182 -16.86 -6.67 11.40
C ILE A 182 -16.76 -5.71 10.23
N ASP A 183 -16.98 -4.43 10.49
CA ASP A 183 -16.86 -3.39 9.48
C ASP A 183 -15.38 -3.06 9.23
N LEU A 184 -14.97 -2.98 7.97
CA LEU A 184 -13.58 -2.67 7.58
C LEU A 184 -13.57 -1.64 6.48
N ASN A 185 -12.87 -0.52 6.72
CA ASN A 185 -12.67 0.54 5.73
C ASN A 185 -11.20 0.93 5.60
N ILE A 186 -10.67 0.94 4.38
CA ILE A 186 -9.28 1.30 4.08
C ILE A 186 -9.24 2.55 3.21
N ILE A 187 -8.40 3.52 3.57
CA ILE A 187 -8.23 4.82 2.92
C ILE A 187 -6.86 4.92 2.23
#